data_AF-A0A1V5FHW2-F1
#
_entry.id   AF-A0A1V5FHW2-F1
#
_cell.length_a   1.000
_cell.length_b   1.000
_cell.length_c   1.000
_cell.angle_alpha   90.00
_cell.angle_beta   90.00
_cell.angle_gamma   90.00
#
_symmetry.space_group_name_H-M   'P 1'
#
loop_
_entity.id
_entity.type
_entity.pdbx_description
1 polymer ?
#
loop_
_entity_poly.entity_id
_entity_poly.type
_entity_poly.pdbx_seq_one_letter_code
_entity_poly.pdbx_strand_id
1 'polypeptide(L)'
;MIHAHARFVDSNTVQLFAIDGAKAKPPAKYLRYEKCILASGSRPAIPGPLRVDDPRVMDSTGALELADMPGSLLVIGGGYIGLEMGTVYRALGSKVVVVELTGSLLPGVDGDLVRPLQNHLKTHFEAIHLNTKVEALEPRENGILARLKGDGVEPEMLFDRVLVSVGRWPNSGGLGLESTRIRLNERGFVLADARQQTDDPSILAIGDVAGEPMLAHKAAREAAVAVETAAGAKAEFDNAAIPAVVFTDPEIAWCGLTETQARAEKIKVEVTRFPWAASGRAMSLGRTDGMTKILFDPETERVLGVGIVGSGAGELIAEGVLAVEMAAVARDVAESIHPHPTLSETVMESAEAFLGAATHMYRPRKK
;
A
#
# COMPACT_ATOMS: atom_id res chain seq x y z
N MET A 1 -18.16 -6.80 24.18
CA MET A 1 -17.21 -5.80 23.64
C MET A 1 -16.92 -4.79 24.73
N ILE A 2 -15.65 -4.45 24.97
CA ILE A 2 -15.24 -3.44 25.95
C ILE A 2 -14.81 -2.20 25.18
N HIS A 3 -15.39 -1.03 25.50
CA HIS A 3 -15.02 0.26 24.90
C HIS A 3 -14.12 1.02 25.88
N ALA A 4 -12.80 0.89 25.73
CA ALA A 4 -11.81 1.53 26.59
C ALA A 4 -10.47 1.70 25.86
N HIS A 5 -9.66 2.67 26.31
CA HIS A 5 -8.22 2.61 26.07
C HIS A 5 -7.59 1.61 27.03
N ALA A 6 -6.58 0.86 26.57
CA ALA A 6 -5.88 -0.12 27.38
C ALA A 6 -4.38 0.21 27.43
N ARG A 7 -3.78 0.07 28.62
CA ARG A 7 -2.33 0.14 28.82
C ARG A 7 -1.86 -1.11 29.56
N PHE A 8 -0.82 -1.77 29.07
CA PHE A 8 -0.17 -2.88 29.76
C PHE A 8 0.42 -2.39 31.09
N VAL A 9 0.18 -3.16 32.15
CA VAL A 9 0.85 -2.99 33.46
C VAL A 9 1.81 -4.14 33.75
N ASP A 10 1.59 -5.29 33.12
CA ASP A 10 2.48 -6.44 33.04
C ASP A 10 2.10 -7.31 31.82
N SER A 11 2.80 -8.42 31.61
CA SER A 11 2.58 -9.37 30.50
C SER A 11 1.18 -10.00 30.42
N ASN A 12 0.37 -9.94 31.48
CA ASN A 12 -0.92 -10.63 31.56
C ASN A 12 -2.07 -9.74 32.04
N THR A 13 -1.82 -8.43 32.18
CA THR A 13 -2.78 -7.48 32.73
C THR A 13 -2.72 -6.15 31.97
N VAL A 14 -3.88 -5.64 31.58
CA VAL A 14 -4.05 -4.27 31.10
C VAL A 14 -4.92 -3.46 32.05
N GLN A 15 -4.57 -2.19 32.21
CA GLN A 15 -5.39 -1.17 32.83
C GLN A 15 -6.29 -0.53 31.76
N LEU A 16 -7.58 -0.43 32.06
CA LEU A 16 -8.59 0.14 31.19
C LEU A 16 -8.94 1.56 31.62
N PHE A 17 -8.98 2.47 30.64
CA PHE A 17 -9.35 3.88 30.77
C PHE A 17 -10.59 4.16 29.92
N ALA A 18 -11.51 4.98 30.43
CA ALA A 18 -12.67 5.43 29.65
C ALA A 18 -12.23 6.24 28.41
N ILE A 19 -13.05 6.20 27.36
CA ILE A 19 -12.79 6.87 26.08
C ILE A 19 -13.11 8.39 26.14
N ASP A 20 -13.71 8.91 27.22
CA ASP A 20 -14.20 10.29 27.26
C ASP A 20 -13.10 11.37 27.28
N GLY A 21 -13.22 12.29 26.33
CA GLY A 21 -12.35 13.44 26.12
C GLY A 21 -12.22 14.31 27.38
N ALA A 22 -10.96 14.62 27.72
CA ALA A 22 -10.56 15.66 28.66
C ALA A 22 -11.20 15.62 30.07
N LYS A 23 -10.97 14.53 30.83
CA LYS A 23 -10.64 14.50 32.30
C LYS A 23 -10.96 13.12 32.89
N ALA A 24 -9.95 12.25 32.96
CA ALA A 24 -10.05 10.99 33.70
C ALA A 24 -9.95 11.21 35.22
N LYS A 25 -10.91 10.64 36.00
CA LYS A 25 -10.75 10.12 37.37
C LYS A 25 -12.05 9.41 37.84
N PRO A 26 -11.99 8.37 38.72
CA PRO A 26 -11.89 6.94 38.33
C PRO A 26 -13.05 6.08 38.97
N PRO A 27 -13.05 4.71 39.00
CA PRO A 27 -11.91 3.79 39.11
C PRO A 27 -11.46 3.17 37.78
N ALA A 28 -10.14 3.01 37.62
CA ALA A 28 -9.54 2.21 36.55
C ALA A 28 -9.87 0.72 36.76
N LYS A 29 -10.33 0.03 35.72
CA LYS A 29 -10.57 -1.42 35.74
C LYS A 29 -9.34 -2.14 35.21
N TYR A 30 -8.96 -3.24 35.84
CA TYR A 30 -7.90 -4.12 35.33
C TYR A 30 -8.53 -5.33 34.65
N LEU A 31 -7.97 -5.72 33.51
CA LEU A 31 -8.36 -6.92 32.79
C LEU A 31 -7.15 -7.85 32.72
N ARG A 32 -7.32 -9.07 33.23
CA ARG A 32 -6.32 -10.14 33.13
C ARG A 32 -6.66 -11.04 31.94
N TYR A 33 -5.63 -11.56 31.29
CA TYR A 33 -5.76 -12.45 30.14
C TYR A 33 -4.66 -13.52 30.14
N GLU A 34 -4.95 -14.65 29.50
CA GLU A 34 -3.96 -15.70 29.21
C GLU A 34 -3.20 -15.40 27.92
N LYS A 35 -3.92 -14.92 26.90
CA LYS A 35 -3.38 -14.50 25.61
C LYS A 35 -3.94 -13.14 25.21
N CYS A 36 -3.09 -12.30 24.64
CA CYS A 36 -3.44 -11.01 24.05
C CYS A 36 -2.97 -10.96 22.60
N ILE A 37 -3.82 -10.48 21.69
CA ILE A 37 -3.44 -10.15 20.32
C ILE A 37 -3.40 -8.63 20.21
N LEU A 38 -2.21 -8.06 20.06
CA LEU A 38 -1.97 -6.64 19.89
C LEU A 38 -2.23 -6.24 18.43
N ALA A 39 -3.33 -5.53 18.21
CA ALA A 39 -3.77 -5.03 16.91
C ALA A 39 -4.01 -3.51 16.94
N SER A 40 -3.08 -2.75 17.52
CA SER A 40 -3.23 -1.29 17.71
C SER A 40 -3.10 -0.47 16.42
N GLY A 41 -2.76 -1.11 15.30
CA GLY A 41 -2.70 -0.50 13.98
C GLY A 41 -1.62 0.58 13.85
N SER A 42 -1.92 1.58 13.02
CA SER A 42 -1.02 2.69 12.70
C SER A 42 -1.77 4.03 12.67
N ARG A 43 -1.03 5.13 12.49
CA ARG A 43 -1.56 6.49 12.33
C ARG A 43 -0.78 7.27 11.26
N PRO A 44 -1.37 8.31 10.63
CA PRO A 44 -0.66 9.14 9.66
C PRO A 44 0.65 9.71 10.19
N ALA A 45 1.67 9.71 9.34
CA ALA A 45 2.95 10.34 9.59
C ALA A 45 2.89 11.81 9.20
N ILE A 46 2.93 12.69 10.20
CA ILE A 46 3.05 14.14 9.99
C ILE A 46 4.38 14.59 10.60
N PRO A 47 5.42 14.80 9.75
CA PRO A 47 6.71 15.34 10.18
C PRO A 47 6.55 16.70 10.85
N GLY A 48 7.43 17.02 11.81
CA GLY A 48 7.39 18.26 12.58
C GLY A 48 7.17 19.53 11.74
N PRO A 49 7.96 19.77 10.66
CA PRO A 49 7.81 20.96 9.81
C PRO A 49 6.46 21.08 9.08
N LEU A 50 5.71 19.97 8.95
CA LEU A 50 4.40 19.92 8.30
C LEU A 50 3.25 19.88 9.31
N ARG A 51 3.56 19.79 10.62
CA ARG A 51 2.54 19.77 11.68
C ARG A 51 2.10 21.21 11.95
N VAL A 52 1.01 21.60 11.32
CA VAL A 52 0.38 22.91 11.48
C VAL A 52 -0.99 22.73 12.14
N ASP A 53 -1.29 23.57 13.12
CA ASP A 53 -2.60 23.61 13.77
C ASP A 53 -3.59 24.47 12.96
N ASP A 54 -3.95 23.99 11.77
CA ASP A 54 -4.94 24.61 10.88
C ASP A 54 -5.76 23.52 10.20
N PRO A 55 -7.11 23.59 10.22
CA PRO A 55 -7.98 22.55 9.65
C PRO A 55 -7.86 22.38 8.13
N ARG A 56 -7.19 23.30 7.42
CA ARG A 56 -6.88 23.18 5.99
C ARG A 56 -5.66 22.30 5.73
N VAL A 57 -4.84 22.01 6.74
CA VAL A 57 -3.76 21.01 6.68
C VAL A 57 -4.29 19.70 7.24
N MET A 58 -4.55 18.76 6.37
CA MET A 58 -5.27 17.52 6.65
C MET A 58 -4.40 16.28 6.46
N ASP A 59 -4.72 15.23 7.22
CA ASP A 59 -4.29 13.87 6.91
C ASP A 59 -5.34 13.16 6.05
N SER A 60 -5.17 11.86 5.83
CA SER A 60 -6.12 11.05 5.07
C SER A 60 -7.52 10.99 5.68
N THR A 61 -7.65 11.13 7.01
CA THR A 61 -8.97 11.13 7.68
C THR A 61 -9.72 12.41 7.33
N GLY A 62 -9.07 13.57 7.52
CA GLY A 62 -9.67 14.86 7.17
C GLY A 62 -9.99 14.98 5.67
N ALA A 63 -9.19 14.35 4.81
CA ALA A 63 -9.45 14.28 3.37
C ALA A 63 -10.76 13.52 3.04
N LEU A 64 -11.03 12.43 3.77
CA LEU A 64 -12.21 11.59 3.55
C LEU A 64 -13.49 12.20 4.15
N GLU A 65 -13.36 13.10 5.13
CA GLU A 65 -14.50 13.83 5.70
C GLU A 65 -15.11 14.84 4.72
N LEU A 66 -14.38 15.24 3.67
CA LEU A 66 -14.85 16.11 2.59
C LEU A 66 -15.59 17.36 3.10
N ALA A 67 -14.96 18.10 4.03
CA ALA A 67 -15.56 19.28 4.64
C ALA A 67 -16.01 20.34 3.61
N ASP A 68 -15.27 20.48 2.51
CA ASP A 68 -15.53 21.36 1.38
C ASP A 68 -14.75 20.90 0.13
N MET A 69 -15.03 21.52 -1.01
CA MET A 69 -14.32 21.30 -2.27
C MET A 69 -13.31 22.42 -2.52
N PRO A 70 -12.01 22.24 -2.21
CA PRO A 70 -11.01 23.27 -2.42
C PRO A 70 -10.80 23.53 -3.91
N GLY A 71 -10.59 24.79 -4.30
CA GLY A 71 -10.21 25.13 -5.68
C GLY A 71 -8.81 24.62 -6.03
N SER A 72 -7.91 24.57 -5.04
CA SER A 72 -6.54 24.08 -5.13
C SER A 72 -6.16 23.18 -3.95
N LEU A 73 -5.56 22.03 -4.24
CA LEU A 73 -5.12 21.05 -3.26
C LEU A 73 -3.65 20.70 -3.48
N LEU A 74 -2.82 20.88 -2.45
CA LEU A 74 -1.48 20.30 -2.40
C LEU A 74 -1.56 18.91 -1.78
N VAL A 75 -0.98 17.91 -2.43
CA VAL A 75 -0.76 16.56 -1.90
C VAL A 75 0.73 16.37 -1.66
N ILE A 76 1.11 16.15 -0.40
CA ILE A 76 2.50 15.90 0.00
C ILE A 76 2.70 14.39 0.16
N GLY A 77 3.49 13.81 -0.74
CA GLY A 77 3.74 12.36 -0.84
C GLY A 77 3.03 11.75 -2.05
N GLY A 78 3.81 11.23 -2.99
CA GLY A 78 3.40 10.51 -4.19
C GLY A 78 3.16 9.01 -3.99
N GLY A 79 2.78 8.61 -2.77
CA GLY A 79 2.36 7.25 -2.42
C GLY A 79 0.88 6.99 -2.72
N TYR A 80 0.42 5.76 -2.51
CA TYR A 80 -0.93 5.32 -2.90
C TYR A 80 -2.05 6.18 -2.27
N ILE A 81 -1.98 6.49 -0.97
CA ILE A 81 -2.98 7.36 -0.28
C ILE A 81 -3.08 8.73 -0.97
N GLY A 82 -1.94 9.38 -1.21
CA GLY A 82 -1.91 10.71 -1.79
C GLY A 82 -2.46 10.72 -3.22
N LEU A 83 -2.11 9.71 -4.01
CA LEU A 83 -2.57 9.60 -5.40
C LEU A 83 -4.07 9.26 -5.49
N GLU A 84 -4.56 8.34 -4.66
CA GLU A 84 -6.00 8.01 -4.59
C GLU A 84 -6.83 9.24 -4.20
N MET A 85 -6.44 9.93 -3.13
CA MET A 85 -7.13 11.15 -2.69
C MET A 85 -7.01 12.26 -3.74
N GLY A 86 -5.82 12.45 -4.32
CA GLY A 86 -5.63 13.39 -5.42
C GLY A 86 -6.56 13.11 -6.60
N THR A 87 -6.73 11.84 -6.99
CA THR A 87 -7.67 11.44 -8.05
C THR A 87 -9.11 11.76 -7.69
N VAL A 88 -9.55 11.48 -6.45
CA VAL A 88 -10.90 11.84 -5.97
C VAL A 88 -11.14 13.35 -6.04
N TYR A 89 -10.27 14.14 -5.42
CA TYR A 89 -10.41 15.60 -5.38
C TYR A 89 -10.33 16.22 -6.78
N ARG A 90 -9.48 15.68 -7.66
CA ARG A 90 -9.42 16.12 -9.05
C ARG A 90 -10.70 15.81 -9.81
N ALA A 91 -11.28 14.63 -9.61
CA ALA A 91 -12.56 14.25 -10.22
C ALA A 91 -13.71 15.17 -9.75
N LEU A 92 -13.64 15.64 -8.51
CA LEU A 92 -14.60 16.58 -7.92
C LEU A 92 -14.31 18.06 -8.27
N GLY A 93 -13.21 18.35 -8.98
CA GLY A 93 -12.93 19.67 -9.58
C GLY A 93 -11.74 20.45 -9.01
N SER A 94 -11.05 19.95 -7.98
CA SER A 94 -9.87 20.61 -7.44
C SER A 94 -8.69 20.59 -8.41
N LYS A 95 -7.91 21.67 -8.44
CA LYS A 95 -6.58 21.69 -9.06
C LYS A 95 -5.59 21.04 -8.12
N VAL A 96 -5.13 19.84 -8.46
CA VAL A 96 -4.25 19.04 -7.61
C VAL A 96 -2.80 19.22 -8.00
N VAL A 97 -1.95 19.57 -7.04
CA VAL A 97 -0.49 19.57 -7.17
C VAL A 97 0.07 18.49 -6.26
N VAL A 98 0.87 17.58 -6.79
CA VAL A 98 1.57 16.55 -5.99
C VAL A 98 3.03 16.96 -5.82
N VAL A 99 3.53 16.90 -4.59
CA VAL A 99 4.96 17.05 -4.27
C VAL A 99 5.47 15.74 -3.68
N GLU A 100 6.50 15.18 -4.30
CA GLU A 100 7.13 13.93 -3.89
C GLU A 100 8.64 14.13 -3.74
N LEU A 101 9.16 13.65 -2.61
CA LEU A 101 10.57 13.82 -2.24
C LEU A 101 11.50 13.00 -3.14
N THR A 102 11.04 11.85 -3.61
CA THR A 102 11.80 10.92 -4.45
C THR A 102 11.64 11.23 -5.94
N GLY A 103 12.43 10.54 -6.77
CA GLY A 103 12.43 10.71 -8.22
C GLY A 103 11.29 10.00 -8.97
N SER A 104 10.34 9.38 -8.26
CA SER A 104 9.24 8.62 -8.86
C SER A 104 8.00 8.62 -7.98
N LEU A 105 6.82 8.58 -8.60
CA LEU A 105 5.59 8.20 -7.90
C LEU A 105 5.65 6.72 -7.50
N LEU A 106 4.91 6.36 -6.44
CA LEU A 106 4.82 5.00 -5.92
C LEU A 106 6.20 4.34 -5.74
N PRO A 107 7.11 4.95 -4.96
CA PRO A 107 8.47 4.42 -4.77
C PRO A 107 8.41 2.97 -4.26
N GLY A 108 9.16 2.09 -4.91
CA GLY A 108 9.17 0.65 -4.64
C GLY A 108 8.28 -0.19 -5.58
N VAL A 109 7.37 0.44 -6.33
CA VAL A 109 6.61 -0.21 -7.41
C VAL A 109 7.44 -0.20 -8.69
N ASP A 110 7.34 -1.25 -9.50
CA ASP A 110 8.04 -1.30 -10.77
C ASP A 110 7.62 -0.16 -11.71
N GLY A 111 8.60 0.58 -12.23
CA GLY A 111 8.36 1.81 -12.98
C GLY A 111 7.59 1.62 -14.30
N ASP A 112 7.49 0.40 -14.83
CA ASP A 112 6.65 0.08 -15.98
C ASP A 112 5.16 -0.03 -15.62
N LEU A 113 4.83 -0.41 -14.38
CA LEU A 113 3.46 -0.36 -13.85
C LEU A 113 3.05 1.07 -13.48
N VAL A 114 3.98 1.87 -12.97
CA VAL A 114 3.71 3.27 -12.57
C VAL A 114 3.52 4.20 -13.79
N ARG A 115 4.22 3.92 -14.89
CA ARG A 115 4.30 4.85 -16.03
C ARG A 115 2.95 5.17 -16.67
N PRO A 116 2.03 4.21 -16.90
CA PRO A 116 0.71 4.55 -17.44
C PRO A 116 -0.08 5.48 -16.54
N LEU A 117 -0.12 5.21 -15.24
CA LEU A 117 -0.74 6.11 -14.27
C LEU A 117 -0.08 7.48 -14.28
N GLN A 118 1.25 7.56 -14.24
CA GLN A 118 1.96 8.83 -14.24
C GLN A 118 1.66 9.66 -15.51
N ASN A 119 1.54 9.02 -16.67
CA ASN A 119 1.17 9.71 -17.90
C ASN A 119 -0.27 10.23 -17.86
N HIS A 120 -1.20 9.44 -17.30
CA HIS A 120 -2.57 9.89 -17.06
C HIS A 120 -2.59 11.08 -16.09
N LEU A 121 -1.95 10.96 -14.91
CA LEU A 121 -1.95 12.03 -13.92
C LEU A 121 -1.32 13.34 -14.43
N LYS A 122 -0.35 13.29 -15.35
CA LYS A 122 0.23 14.51 -15.97
C LYS A 122 -0.78 15.34 -16.77
N THR A 123 -1.83 14.74 -17.32
CA THR A 123 -2.86 15.47 -18.07
C THR A 123 -4.05 15.85 -17.19
N HIS A 124 -4.17 15.23 -16.01
CA HIS A 124 -5.29 15.46 -15.09
C HIS A 124 -4.90 16.36 -13.92
N PHE A 125 -3.74 16.21 -13.31
CA PHE A 125 -3.27 17.08 -12.23
C PHE A 125 -2.68 18.39 -12.77
N GLU A 126 -2.70 19.42 -11.93
CA GLU A 126 -2.12 20.73 -12.27
C GLU A 126 -0.60 20.61 -12.39
N ALA A 127 0.04 19.92 -11.44
CA ALA A 127 1.47 19.64 -11.48
C ALA A 127 1.85 18.42 -10.64
N ILE A 128 2.98 17.79 -10.99
CA ILE A 128 3.63 16.74 -10.22
C ILE A 128 5.12 17.09 -10.10
N HIS A 129 5.54 17.47 -8.91
CA HIS A 129 6.91 17.85 -8.59
C HIS A 129 7.62 16.70 -7.87
N LEU A 130 8.45 15.97 -8.62
CA LEU A 130 9.34 14.93 -8.10
C LEU A 130 10.64 15.56 -7.60
N ASN A 131 11.43 14.83 -6.80
CA ASN A 131 12.66 15.32 -6.16
C ASN A 131 12.47 16.68 -5.44
N THR A 132 11.27 16.91 -4.89
CA THR A 132 10.88 18.20 -4.33
C THR A 132 10.43 18.02 -2.89
N LYS A 133 10.96 18.86 -2.00
CA LYS A 133 10.65 18.83 -0.58
C LYS A 133 9.74 20.00 -0.21
N VAL A 134 8.71 19.73 0.59
CA VAL A 134 8.00 20.80 1.33
C VAL A 134 8.76 21.07 2.62
N GLU A 135 9.30 22.29 2.75
CA GLU A 135 10.10 22.68 3.92
C GLU A 135 9.25 23.21 5.08
N ALA A 136 8.18 23.93 4.76
CA ALA A 136 7.27 24.51 5.74
C ALA A 136 5.88 24.74 5.15
N LEU A 137 4.89 24.77 6.03
CA LEU A 137 3.52 25.17 5.74
C LEU A 137 3.16 26.35 6.65
N GLU A 138 2.66 27.44 6.07
CA GLU A 138 2.32 28.66 6.82
C GLU A 138 0.87 29.07 6.53
N PRO A 139 -0.03 29.04 7.52
CA PRO A 139 -1.37 29.58 7.37
C PRO A 139 -1.38 31.06 6.96
N ARG A 140 -2.28 31.38 6.05
CA ARG A 140 -2.63 32.73 5.60
C ARG A 140 -4.16 32.88 5.63
N GLU A 141 -4.63 34.11 5.48
CA GLU A 141 -6.07 34.41 5.41
C GLU A 141 -6.74 33.61 4.29
N ASN A 142 -6.15 33.60 3.09
CA ASN A 142 -6.72 32.99 1.89
C ASN A 142 -6.17 31.60 1.53
N GLY A 143 -5.48 30.91 2.45
CA GLY A 143 -4.99 29.56 2.19
C GLY A 143 -3.79 29.16 3.06
N ILE A 144 -3.11 28.08 2.67
CA ILE A 144 -1.85 27.60 3.25
C ILE A 144 -0.73 27.85 2.25
N LEU A 145 0.27 28.64 2.67
CA LEU A 145 1.47 28.87 1.87
C LEU A 145 2.45 27.70 2.11
N ALA A 146 2.74 26.94 1.07
CA ALA A 146 3.75 25.88 1.09
C ALA A 146 5.08 26.40 0.56
N ARG A 147 6.15 26.22 1.33
CA ARG A 147 7.52 26.49 0.89
C ARG A 147 8.14 25.23 0.31
N LEU A 148 8.55 25.30 -0.95
CA LEU A 148 9.05 24.17 -1.71
C LEU A 148 10.55 24.34 -2.00
N LYS A 149 11.25 23.22 -2.01
CA LYS A 149 12.66 23.14 -2.40
C LYS A 149 12.85 22.00 -3.39
N GLY A 150 13.16 22.35 -4.63
CA GLY A 150 13.41 21.44 -5.73
C GLY A 150 13.86 22.25 -6.95
N ASP A 151 14.52 21.58 -7.89
CA ASP A 151 15.03 22.24 -9.10
C ASP A 151 13.87 22.61 -10.03
N GLY A 152 13.80 23.90 -10.43
CA GLY A 152 12.80 24.39 -11.38
C GLY A 152 11.36 24.44 -10.85
N VAL A 153 11.18 24.39 -9.53
CA VAL A 153 9.88 24.53 -8.85
C VAL A 153 9.79 25.92 -8.22
N GLU A 154 8.61 26.54 -8.31
CA GLU A 154 8.34 27.80 -7.61
C GLU A 154 8.54 27.61 -6.10
N PRO A 155 9.34 28.47 -5.44
CA PRO A 155 9.75 28.26 -4.06
C PRO A 155 8.60 28.43 -3.06
N GLU A 156 7.54 29.14 -3.44
CA GLU A 156 6.35 29.33 -2.61
C GLU A 156 5.08 29.18 -3.46
N MET A 157 4.12 28.41 -2.96
CA MET A 157 2.82 28.20 -3.62
C MET A 157 1.70 28.24 -2.58
N LEU A 158 0.59 28.92 -2.90
CA LEU A 158 -0.58 29.04 -2.03
C LEU A 158 -1.64 28.03 -2.43
N PHE A 159 -2.21 27.32 -1.45
CA PHE A 159 -3.25 26.32 -1.66
C PHE A 159 -4.43 26.53 -0.71
N ASP A 160 -5.64 26.17 -1.14
CA ASP A 160 -6.81 26.24 -0.27
C ASP A 160 -6.73 25.17 0.84
N ARG A 161 -6.24 23.98 0.48
CA ARG A 161 -6.01 22.85 1.40
C ARG A 161 -4.72 22.10 1.08
N VAL A 162 -4.18 21.41 2.10
CA VAL A 162 -2.98 20.57 2.00
C VAL A 162 -3.25 19.20 2.59
N LEU A 163 -3.06 18.14 1.82
CA LEU A 163 -3.03 16.76 2.29
C LEU A 163 -1.59 16.33 2.58
N VAL A 164 -1.33 15.92 3.83
CA VAL A 164 -0.07 15.29 4.23
C VAL A 164 -0.24 13.77 4.20
N SER A 165 0.37 13.12 3.21
CA SER A 165 0.27 11.67 2.96
C SER A 165 1.65 11.00 2.80
N VAL A 166 2.62 11.38 3.64
CA VAL A 166 4.01 10.92 3.52
C VAL A 166 4.30 9.53 4.14
N GLY A 167 3.27 8.86 4.66
CA GLY A 167 3.38 7.52 5.25
C GLY A 167 2.61 7.38 6.57
N ARG A 168 2.91 6.32 7.32
CA ARG A 168 2.22 5.97 8.56
C ARG A 168 3.20 5.47 9.62
N TRP A 169 2.89 5.67 10.89
CA TRP A 169 3.65 5.17 12.05
C TRP A 169 2.86 4.08 12.78
N PRO A 170 3.52 2.99 13.23
CA PRO A 170 2.87 2.00 14.08
C PRO A 170 2.44 2.62 15.42
N ASN A 171 1.30 2.16 15.96
CA ASN A 171 0.76 2.60 17.24
C ASN A 171 1.29 1.73 18.40
N SER A 172 2.61 1.73 18.61
CA SER A 172 3.28 1.01 19.70
C SER A 172 3.55 1.89 20.93
N GLY A 173 3.52 3.22 20.77
CA GLY A 173 3.80 4.18 21.85
C GLY A 173 2.64 4.37 22.82
N GLY A 174 2.95 4.63 24.09
CA GLY A 174 1.95 4.94 25.13
C GLY A 174 1.11 3.75 25.61
N LEU A 175 1.38 2.55 25.10
CA LEU A 175 0.65 1.33 25.45
C LEU A 175 1.16 0.63 26.70
N GLY A 176 2.27 1.05 27.31
CA GLY A 176 2.84 0.35 28.47
C GLY A 176 3.67 -0.89 28.12
N LEU A 177 4.09 -1.03 26.85
CA LEU A 177 4.85 -2.19 26.36
C LEU A 177 6.16 -2.39 27.14
N GLU A 178 6.71 -1.34 27.73
CA GLU A 178 7.87 -1.38 28.63
C GLU A 178 7.69 -2.26 29.86
N SER A 179 6.44 -2.58 30.22
CA SER A 179 6.09 -3.50 31.33
C SER A 179 5.94 -4.95 30.88
N THR A 180 6.20 -5.24 29.60
CA THR A 180 6.11 -6.57 28.98
C THR A 180 7.48 -7.00 28.44
N ARG A 181 7.56 -8.18 27.82
CA ARG A 181 8.79 -8.63 27.14
C ARG A 181 8.83 -8.26 25.65
N ILE A 182 7.84 -7.53 25.15
CA ILE A 182 7.78 -7.12 23.74
C ILE A 182 9.00 -6.27 23.38
N ARG A 183 9.64 -6.62 22.26
CA ARG A 183 10.67 -5.78 21.63
C ARG A 183 10.08 -5.03 20.44
N LEU A 184 10.59 -3.82 20.26
CA LEU A 184 10.33 -2.99 19.08
C LEU A 184 11.58 -2.92 18.22
N ASN A 185 11.41 -2.80 16.90
CA ASN A 185 12.51 -2.40 16.02
C ASN A 185 12.76 -0.88 16.07
N GLU A 186 13.80 -0.41 15.38
CA GLU A 186 14.18 1.01 15.32
C GLU A 186 13.09 1.93 14.75
N ARG A 187 12.18 1.38 13.94
CA ARG A 187 11.03 2.09 13.36
C ARG A 187 9.78 2.04 14.26
N GLY A 188 9.87 1.38 15.42
CA GLY A 188 8.78 1.28 16.40
C GLY A 188 7.76 0.17 16.13
N PHE A 189 8.01 -0.74 15.19
CA PHE A 189 7.14 -1.91 15.00
C PHE A 189 7.39 -2.95 16.09
N VAL A 190 6.33 -3.64 16.49
CA VAL A 190 6.40 -4.80 17.38
C VAL A 190 6.99 -5.98 16.61
N LEU A 191 8.03 -6.58 17.17
CA LEU A 191 8.63 -7.78 16.60
C LEU A 191 7.78 -9.00 16.94
N ALA A 192 7.37 -9.72 15.90
CA ALA A 192 6.66 -10.99 15.98
C ALA A 192 7.25 -12.00 14.99
N ASP A 193 7.19 -13.29 15.32
CA ASP A 193 7.61 -14.37 14.43
C ASP A 193 6.52 -14.76 13.42
N ALA A 194 6.77 -15.77 12.59
CA ALA A 194 5.80 -16.26 11.59
C ALA A 194 4.49 -16.75 12.23
N ARG A 195 4.48 -17.13 13.51
CA ARG A 195 3.28 -17.52 14.26
C ARG A 195 2.56 -16.33 14.89
N GLN A 196 3.00 -15.11 14.57
CA GLN A 196 2.57 -13.85 15.17
C GLN A 196 2.91 -13.73 16.65
N GLN A 197 3.80 -14.59 17.17
CA GLN A 197 4.20 -14.62 18.57
C GLN A 197 5.29 -13.57 18.81
N THR A 198 5.09 -12.70 19.80
CA THR A 198 6.14 -11.77 20.25
C THR A 198 7.10 -12.46 21.21
N ASP A 199 8.17 -11.76 21.61
CA ASP A 199 9.08 -12.21 22.69
C ASP A 199 8.38 -12.39 24.05
N ASP A 200 7.18 -11.83 24.23
CA ASP A 200 6.32 -12.13 25.36
C ASP A 200 5.38 -13.30 25.05
N PRO A 201 5.52 -14.47 25.70
CA PRO A 201 4.70 -15.65 25.39
C PRO A 201 3.20 -15.46 25.57
N SER A 202 2.77 -14.43 26.29
CA SER A 202 1.35 -14.12 26.49
C SER A 202 0.79 -13.20 25.42
N ILE A 203 1.64 -12.62 24.55
CA ILE A 203 1.25 -11.56 23.61
C ILE A 203 1.66 -11.93 22.18
N LEU A 204 0.70 -11.83 21.27
CA LEU A 204 0.87 -11.90 19.82
C LEU A 204 0.68 -10.49 19.24
N ALA A 205 1.18 -10.23 18.03
CA ALA A 205 0.98 -8.95 17.35
C ALA A 205 0.65 -9.15 15.88
N ILE A 206 -0.27 -8.33 15.35
CA ILE A 206 -0.75 -8.43 13.97
C ILE A 206 -0.94 -7.06 13.33
N GLY A 207 -1.06 -7.03 12.01
CA GLY A 207 -1.40 -5.85 11.23
C GLY A 207 -0.28 -4.81 11.19
N ASP A 208 -0.65 -3.55 11.06
CA ASP A 208 0.31 -2.46 10.83
C ASP A 208 1.30 -2.26 11.99
N VAL A 209 0.91 -2.58 13.23
CA VAL A 209 1.84 -2.47 14.37
C VAL A 209 2.95 -3.52 14.29
N ALA A 210 2.72 -4.62 13.58
CA ALA A 210 3.60 -5.78 13.45
C ALA A 210 4.46 -5.78 12.18
N GLY A 211 4.35 -4.76 11.31
CA GLY A 211 5.28 -4.60 10.18
C GLY A 211 4.62 -4.20 8.86
N GLU A 212 5.48 -3.98 7.87
CA GLU A 212 5.09 -3.74 6.47
C GLU A 212 4.74 -5.06 5.75
N PRO A 213 3.97 -5.03 4.64
CA PRO A 213 3.20 -3.88 4.18
C PRO A 213 1.96 -3.65 5.06
N MET A 214 1.65 -2.38 5.35
CA MET A 214 0.47 -1.99 6.13
C MET A 214 -0.83 -2.11 5.30
N LEU A 215 -1.37 -3.34 5.20
CA LEU A 215 -2.53 -3.68 4.39
C LEU A 215 -3.58 -4.46 5.20
N ALA A 216 -4.85 -4.16 4.95
CA ALA A 216 -5.96 -4.74 5.71
C ALA A 216 -6.05 -6.27 5.55
N HIS A 217 -5.90 -6.80 4.34
CA HIS A 217 -5.93 -8.25 4.08
C HIS A 217 -4.72 -8.99 4.65
N LYS A 218 -3.53 -8.34 4.74
CA LYS A 218 -2.40 -8.88 5.51
C LYS A 218 -2.80 -9.03 6.97
N ALA A 219 -3.31 -7.96 7.59
CA ALA A 219 -3.72 -7.96 8.99
C ALA A 219 -4.79 -9.03 9.29
N ALA A 220 -5.75 -9.23 8.38
CA ALA A 220 -6.77 -10.26 8.51
C ALA A 220 -6.19 -11.68 8.46
N ARG A 221 -5.23 -11.95 7.58
CA ARG A 221 -4.55 -13.25 7.51
C ARG A 221 -3.65 -13.50 8.72
N GLU A 222 -2.89 -12.50 9.15
CA GLU A 222 -2.10 -12.56 10.40
C GLU A 222 -3.02 -12.81 11.61
N ALA A 223 -4.22 -12.22 11.67
CA ALA A 223 -5.19 -12.48 12.72
C ALA A 223 -5.61 -13.95 12.78
N ALA A 224 -5.89 -14.58 11.63
CA ALA A 224 -6.22 -15.99 11.57
C ALA A 224 -5.08 -16.86 12.14
N VAL A 225 -3.83 -16.60 11.71
CA VAL A 225 -2.64 -17.29 12.22
C VAL A 225 -2.44 -17.08 13.73
N ALA A 226 -2.65 -15.86 14.22
CA ALA A 226 -2.52 -15.53 15.63
C ALA A 226 -3.58 -16.23 16.49
N VAL A 227 -4.83 -16.32 16.01
CA VAL A 227 -5.91 -17.05 16.70
C VAL A 227 -5.62 -18.55 16.75
N GLU A 228 -5.19 -19.14 15.64
CA GLU A 228 -4.80 -20.56 15.58
C GLU A 228 -3.61 -20.84 16.51
N THR A 229 -2.60 -19.98 16.51
CA THR A 229 -1.45 -20.07 17.41
C THR A 229 -1.85 -19.94 18.87
N ALA A 230 -2.72 -19.00 19.22
CA ALA A 230 -3.25 -18.83 20.57
C ALA A 230 -4.08 -20.04 21.02
N ALA A 231 -4.76 -20.73 20.10
CA ALA A 231 -5.48 -21.97 20.35
C ALA A 231 -4.57 -23.22 20.40
N GLY A 232 -3.25 -23.07 20.20
CA GLY A 232 -2.28 -24.16 20.26
C GLY A 232 -2.07 -24.91 18.95
N ALA A 233 -2.66 -24.46 17.85
CA ALA A 233 -2.43 -25.04 16.53
C ALA A 233 -1.06 -24.66 15.97
N LYS A 234 -0.52 -25.51 15.08
CA LYS A 234 0.70 -25.25 14.33
C LYS A 234 0.36 -24.43 13.09
N ALA A 235 0.26 -23.11 13.26
CA ALA A 235 -0.02 -22.15 12.20
C ALA A 235 1.14 -21.20 12.03
N GLU A 236 1.45 -20.85 10.78
CA GLU A 236 2.48 -19.89 10.38
C GLU A 236 1.94 -18.99 9.27
N PHE A 237 2.46 -17.77 9.22
CA PHE A 237 2.26 -16.81 8.14
C PHE A 237 3.40 -16.98 7.13
N ASP A 238 3.19 -17.90 6.19
CA ASP A 238 4.15 -18.34 5.17
C ASP A 238 3.69 -17.99 3.74
N ASN A 239 2.66 -17.15 3.63
CA ASN A 239 2.11 -16.67 2.37
C ASN A 239 3.19 -16.08 1.45
N ALA A 240 3.33 -16.67 0.26
CA ALA A 240 4.31 -16.23 -0.74
C ALA A 240 3.88 -14.93 -1.45
N ALA A 241 2.57 -14.66 -1.49
CA ALA A 241 2.03 -13.49 -2.18
C ALA A 241 1.06 -12.70 -1.29
N ILE A 242 1.42 -11.45 -1.02
CA ILE A 242 0.51 -10.45 -0.47
C ILE A 242 0.23 -9.45 -1.60
N PRO A 243 -1.00 -9.40 -2.15
CA PRO A 243 -1.30 -8.42 -3.20
C PRO A 243 -1.28 -7.01 -2.63
N ALA A 244 -0.88 -6.04 -3.44
CA ALA A 244 -1.07 -4.63 -3.18
C ALA A 244 -1.80 -4.01 -4.37
N VAL A 245 -2.71 -3.09 -4.08
CA VAL A 245 -3.54 -2.41 -5.08
C VAL A 245 -3.57 -0.93 -4.75
N VAL A 246 -3.36 -0.11 -5.77
CA VAL A 246 -3.55 1.34 -5.75
C VAL A 246 -4.78 1.63 -6.58
N PHE A 247 -5.84 2.10 -5.92
CA PHE A 247 -7.16 2.32 -6.51
C PHE A 247 -7.27 3.69 -7.21
N THR A 248 -6.23 4.04 -7.96
CA THR A 248 -6.23 5.18 -8.89
C THR A 248 -6.92 4.83 -10.21
N ASP A 249 -6.95 5.77 -11.15
CA ASP A 249 -7.38 5.50 -12.51
C ASP A 249 -6.24 5.83 -13.51
N PRO A 250 -5.66 4.84 -14.23
CA PRO A 250 -5.86 3.40 -14.04
C PRO A 250 -5.40 2.89 -12.67
N GLU A 251 -5.94 1.74 -12.25
CA GLU A 251 -5.47 1.02 -11.07
C GLU A 251 -4.09 0.42 -11.32
N ILE A 252 -3.33 0.20 -10.25
CA ILE A 252 -2.09 -0.59 -10.28
C ILE A 252 -2.18 -1.67 -9.22
N ALA A 253 -1.97 -2.92 -9.61
CA ALA A 253 -1.98 -4.06 -8.71
C ALA A 253 -0.73 -4.92 -8.93
N TRP A 254 -0.18 -5.49 -7.86
CA TRP A 254 0.92 -6.45 -7.96
C TRP A 254 0.92 -7.43 -6.80
N CYS A 255 1.59 -8.57 -6.99
CA CYS A 255 1.84 -9.56 -5.95
C CYS A 255 3.14 -10.33 -6.23
N GLY A 256 3.70 -10.96 -5.19
CA GLY A 256 4.96 -11.68 -5.28
C GLY A 256 6.16 -10.76 -5.54
N LEU A 257 7.17 -11.31 -6.22
CA LEU A 257 8.43 -10.64 -6.52
C LEU A 257 8.25 -9.55 -7.58
N THR A 258 8.73 -8.34 -7.29
CA THR A 258 8.86 -7.26 -8.28
C THR A 258 10.22 -7.30 -8.98
N GLU A 259 10.37 -6.68 -10.14
CA GLU A 259 11.68 -6.60 -10.80
C GLU A 259 12.68 -5.76 -10.01
N THR A 260 12.18 -4.75 -9.30
CA THR A 260 12.99 -3.89 -8.44
C THR A 260 13.58 -4.71 -7.30
N GLN A 261 12.79 -5.58 -6.66
CA GLN A 261 13.27 -6.54 -5.66
C GLN A 261 14.22 -7.56 -6.29
N ALA A 262 13.85 -8.18 -7.42
CA ALA A 262 14.69 -9.16 -8.09
C ALA A 262 16.09 -8.61 -8.43
N ARG A 263 16.16 -7.35 -8.92
CA ARG A 263 17.44 -6.67 -9.16
C ARG A 263 18.22 -6.41 -7.88
N ALA A 264 17.56 -5.94 -6.82
CA ALA A 264 18.21 -5.65 -5.54
C ALA A 264 18.79 -6.93 -4.88
N GLU A 265 18.04 -8.02 -4.95
CA GLU A 265 18.39 -9.33 -4.39
C GLU A 265 19.22 -10.21 -5.34
N LYS A 266 19.49 -9.72 -6.55
CA LYS A 266 20.22 -10.43 -7.62
C LYS A 266 19.57 -11.77 -8.01
N ILE A 267 18.24 -11.85 -7.92
CA ILE A 267 17.44 -12.97 -8.39
C ILE A 267 17.29 -12.86 -9.91
N LYS A 268 17.66 -13.92 -10.62
CA LYS A 268 17.52 -13.98 -12.07
C LYS A 268 16.06 -14.23 -12.41
N VAL A 269 15.47 -13.34 -13.20
CA VAL A 269 14.07 -13.44 -13.64
C VAL A 269 13.97 -13.22 -15.14
N GLU A 270 13.00 -13.85 -15.77
CA GLU A 270 12.54 -13.52 -17.11
C GLU A 270 11.16 -12.88 -17.03
N VAL A 271 11.00 -11.72 -17.68
CA VAL A 271 9.79 -10.91 -17.56
C VAL A 271 9.01 -10.91 -18.86
N THR A 272 7.71 -11.11 -18.81
CA THR A 272 6.77 -10.85 -19.90
C THR A 272 5.89 -9.65 -19.61
N ARG A 273 5.47 -8.99 -20.68
CA ARG A 273 4.59 -7.81 -20.64
C ARG A 273 3.64 -7.91 -21.82
N PHE A 274 2.36 -8.02 -21.56
CA PHE A 274 1.33 -7.93 -22.57
C PHE A 274 0.70 -6.53 -22.55
N PRO A 275 0.89 -5.71 -23.60
CA PRO A 275 0.29 -4.38 -23.65
C PRO A 275 -1.21 -4.48 -23.92
N TRP A 276 -2.04 -3.78 -23.16
CA TRP A 276 -3.49 -3.82 -23.35
C TRP A 276 -3.95 -3.15 -24.65
N ALA A 277 -3.07 -2.43 -25.34
CA ALA A 277 -3.29 -2.02 -26.73
C ALA A 277 -3.51 -3.20 -27.70
N ALA A 278 -3.06 -4.41 -27.34
CA ALA A 278 -3.31 -5.64 -28.09
C ALA A 278 -4.52 -6.44 -27.57
N SER A 279 -5.19 -5.99 -26.50
CA SER A 279 -6.39 -6.65 -25.98
C SER A 279 -7.65 -6.09 -26.66
N GLY A 280 -8.39 -6.96 -27.36
CA GLY A 280 -9.69 -6.60 -27.93
C GLY A 280 -10.68 -6.12 -26.86
N ARG A 281 -10.63 -6.68 -25.65
CA ARG A 281 -11.46 -6.22 -24.53
C ARG A 281 -11.08 -4.81 -24.09
N ALA A 282 -9.80 -4.53 -23.88
CA ALA A 282 -9.34 -3.19 -23.50
C ALA A 282 -9.71 -2.13 -24.55
N MET A 283 -9.61 -2.47 -25.84
CA MET A 283 -10.10 -1.62 -26.94
C MET A 283 -11.61 -1.36 -26.83
N SER A 284 -12.42 -2.39 -26.55
CA SER A 284 -13.88 -2.24 -26.38
C SER A 284 -14.27 -1.35 -25.19
N LEU A 285 -13.42 -1.27 -24.17
CA LEU A 285 -13.60 -0.41 -23.00
C LEU A 285 -13.05 1.01 -23.20
N GLY A 286 -12.30 1.25 -24.29
CA GLY A 286 -11.57 2.51 -24.49
C GLY A 286 -10.42 2.72 -23.50
N ARG A 287 -9.90 1.63 -22.89
CA ARG A 287 -8.88 1.65 -21.83
C ARG A 287 -7.67 0.79 -22.19
N THR A 288 -7.00 1.19 -23.28
CA THR A 288 -5.80 0.51 -23.81
C THR A 288 -4.50 0.96 -23.15
N ASP A 289 -4.59 1.86 -22.17
CA ASP A 289 -3.49 2.41 -21.38
C ASP A 289 -2.89 1.39 -20.37
N GLY A 290 -3.45 0.18 -20.29
CA GLY A 290 -3.00 -0.86 -19.37
C GLY A 290 -1.89 -1.79 -19.88
N MET A 291 -1.41 -2.65 -18.98
CA MET A 291 -0.41 -3.68 -19.25
C MET A 291 -0.47 -4.77 -18.16
N THR A 292 -0.33 -6.02 -18.58
CA THR A 292 -0.17 -7.19 -17.69
C THR A 292 1.27 -7.68 -17.77
N LYS A 293 1.86 -8.00 -16.62
CA LYS A 293 3.26 -8.39 -16.48
C LYS A 293 3.38 -9.61 -15.59
N ILE A 294 4.23 -10.56 -15.99
CA ILE A 294 4.57 -11.72 -15.18
C ILE A 294 6.10 -11.87 -15.13
N LEU A 295 6.61 -12.17 -13.93
CA LEU A 295 8.00 -12.54 -13.69
C LEU A 295 8.07 -14.05 -13.53
N PHE A 296 8.96 -14.68 -14.30
CA PHE A 296 9.22 -16.11 -14.26
C PHE A 296 10.63 -16.41 -13.77
N ASP A 297 10.78 -17.51 -13.07
CA ASP A 297 12.07 -18.18 -12.93
C ASP A 297 12.47 -18.76 -14.29
N PRO A 298 13.63 -18.39 -14.87
CA PRO A 298 14.02 -18.84 -16.20
C PRO A 298 14.43 -20.31 -16.28
N GLU A 299 14.67 -20.98 -15.15
CA GLU A 299 15.06 -22.40 -15.11
C GLU A 299 13.86 -23.29 -14.79
N THR A 300 13.04 -22.89 -13.80
CA THR A 300 11.90 -23.70 -13.36
C THR A 300 10.57 -23.30 -14.01
N GLU A 301 10.55 -22.19 -14.74
CA GLU A 301 9.36 -21.59 -15.37
C GLU A 301 8.28 -21.16 -14.37
N ARG A 302 8.58 -21.15 -13.07
CA ARG A 302 7.65 -20.75 -12.00
C ARG A 302 7.28 -19.28 -12.08
N VAL A 303 6.02 -18.97 -11.82
CA VAL A 303 5.54 -17.61 -11.60
C VAL A 303 6.07 -17.10 -10.27
N LEU A 304 6.92 -16.07 -10.32
CA LEU A 304 7.53 -15.45 -9.15
C LEU A 304 6.81 -14.18 -8.71
N GLY A 305 6.14 -13.50 -9.64
CA GLY A 305 5.39 -12.29 -9.36
C GLY A 305 4.55 -11.84 -10.56
N VAL A 306 3.50 -11.08 -10.27
CA VAL A 306 2.56 -10.58 -11.26
C VAL A 306 2.30 -9.10 -10.98
N GLY A 307 2.25 -8.29 -12.04
CA GLY A 307 1.92 -6.88 -11.98
C GLY A 307 0.94 -6.50 -13.07
N ILE A 308 -0.05 -5.69 -12.75
CA ILE A 308 -1.10 -5.27 -13.66
C ILE A 308 -1.34 -3.77 -13.46
N VAL A 309 -1.42 -3.03 -14.55
CA VAL A 309 -1.90 -1.64 -14.55
C VAL A 309 -3.02 -1.53 -15.57
N GLY A 310 -4.14 -0.90 -15.20
CA GLY A 310 -5.31 -0.79 -16.05
C GLY A 310 -6.61 -0.83 -15.25
N SER A 311 -7.74 -0.63 -15.92
CA SER A 311 -9.06 -0.71 -15.27
C SER A 311 -9.32 -2.12 -14.75
N GLY A 312 -9.69 -2.26 -13.47
CA GLY A 312 -9.95 -3.55 -12.83
C GLY A 312 -8.70 -4.37 -12.52
N ALA A 313 -7.50 -3.76 -12.50
CA ALA A 313 -6.27 -4.46 -12.15
C ALA A 313 -6.33 -5.12 -10.76
N GLY A 314 -7.01 -4.48 -9.80
CA GLY A 314 -7.21 -5.01 -8.44
C GLY A 314 -8.04 -6.29 -8.39
N GLU A 315 -8.94 -6.50 -9.35
CA GLU A 315 -9.71 -7.75 -9.45
C GLU A 315 -8.90 -8.85 -10.14
N LEU A 316 -8.13 -8.50 -11.18
CA LEU A 316 -7.33 -9.45 -11.96
C LEU A 316 -6.14 -10.03 -11.18
N ILE A 317 -5.59 -9.28 -10.23
CA ILE A 317 -4.39 -9.71 -9.49
C ILE A 317 -4.63 -10.96 -8.65
N ALA A 318 -5.89 -11.28 -8.31
CA ALA A 318 -6.24 -12.45 -7.51
C ALA A 318 -5.77 -13.77 -8.16
N GLU A 319 -5.83 -13.87 -9.49
CA GLU A 319 -5.29 -15.03 -10.21
C GLU A 319 -3.76 -15.12 -10.06
N GLY A 320 -3.07 -13.98 -10.15
CA GLY A 320 -1.63 -13.90 -9.94
C GLY A 320 -1.21 -14.32 -8.53
N VAL A 321 -1.99 -13.94 -7.51
CA VAL A 321 -1.76 -14.39 -6.12
C VAL A 321 -1.83 -15.91 -6.04
N LEU A 322 -2.89 -16.51 -6.61
CA LEU A 322 -3.03 -17.96 -6.61
C LEU A 322 -1.90 -18.65 -7.38
N ALA A 323 -1.49 -18.12 -8.52
CA ALA A 323 -0.40 -18.68 -9.32
C ALA A 323 0.93 -18.70 -8.55
N VAL A 324 1.25 -17.63 -7.81
CA VAL A 324 2.47 -17.56 -6.98
C VAL A 324 2.37 -18.54 -5.80
N GLU A 325 1.25 -18.57 -5.08
CA GLU A 325 1.05 -19.46 -3.92
C GLU A 325 1.10 -20.95 -4.32
N MET A 326 0.59 -21.30 -5.49
CA MET A 326 0.63 -22.67 -6.01
C MET A 326 1.98 -23.04 -6.63
N ALA A 327 2.94 -22.11 -6.69
CA ALA A 327 4.18 -22.23 -7.45
C ALA A 327 3.92 -22.70 -8.90
N ALA A 328 2.85 -22.19 -9.51
CA ALA A 328 2.43 -22.53 -10.86
C ALA A 328 3.55 -22.19 -11.84
N VAL A 329 3.68 -22.98 -12.91
CA VAL A 329 4.61 -22.69 -14.00
C VAL A 329 3.90 -21.98 -15.14
N ALA A 330 4.67 -21.37 -16.06
CA ALA A 330 4.13 -20.64 -17.21
C ALA A 330 3.08 -21.44 -18.00
N ARG A 331 3.29 -22.76 -18.14
CA ARG A 331 2.35 -23.64 -18.83
C ARG A 331 1.00 -23.78 -18.13
N ASP A 332 0.97 -23.83 -16.79
CA ASP A 332 -0.28 -23.96 -16.03
C ASP A 332 -1.20 -22.76 -16.31
N VAL A 333 -0.62 -21.56 -16.39
CA VAL A 333 -1.35 -20.32 -16.69
C VAL A 333 -1.72 -20.24 -18.18
N ALA A 334 -0.78 -20.55 -19.08
CA ALA A 334 -0.99 -20.45 -20.52
C ALA A 334 -2.03 -21.45 -21.06
N GLU A 335 -2.06 -22.67 -20.54
CA GLU A 335 -2.99 -23.73 -21.02
C GLU A 335 -4.35 -23.68 -20.33
N SER A 336 -4.50 -22.83 -19.29
CA SER A 336 -5.80 -22.58 -18.67
C SER A 336 -6.68 -21.76 -19.63
N ILE A 337 -7.90 -22.24 -19.90
CA ILE A 337 -8.83 -21.57 -20.82
C ILE A 337 -9.38 -20.31 -20.14
N HIS A 338 -8.85 -19.15 -20.53
CA HIS A 338 -9.38 -17.86 -20.12
C HIS A 338 -10.54 -17.45 -21.02
N PRO A 339 -11.60 -16.82 -20.47
CA PRO A 339 -12.75 -16.39 -21.27
C PRO A 339 -12.38 -15.26 -22.24
N HIS A 340 -12.99 -15.25 -23.43
CA HIS A 340 -12.80 -14.21 -24.44
C HIS A 340 -14.13 -13.54 -24.85
N PRO A 341 -14.19 -12.21 -25.05
CA PRO A 341 -13.13 -11.23 -24.78
C PRO A 341 -13.15 -10.76 -23.32
N THR A 342 -12.02 -10.81 -22.62
CA THR A 342 -11.89 -10.33 -21.23
C THR A 342 -10.55 -9.62 -20.99
N LEU A 343 -10.37 -9.00 -19.82
CA LEU A 343 -9.05 -8.53 -19.41
C LEU A 343 -8.22 -9.65 -18.76
N SER A 344 -8.88 -10.67 -18.21
CA SER A 344 -8.21 -11.85 -17.63
C SER A 344 -7.37 -12.61 -18.66
N GLU A 345 -7.79 -12.69 -19.93
CA GLU A 345 -6.98 -13.35 -20.97
C GLU A 345 -5.60 -12.69 -21.19
N THR A 346 -5.37 -11.47 -20.71
CA THR A 346 -4.04 -10.83 -20.76
C THR A 346 -3.02 -11.50 -19.83
N VAL A 347 -3.48 -12.21 -18.79
CA VAL A 347 -2.64 -13.04 -17.90
C VAL A 347 -2.16 -14.28 -18.66
N MET A 348 -3.09 -14.99 -19.31
CA MET A 348 -2.80 -16.08 -20.25
C MET A 348 -1.79 -15.68 -21.33
N GLU A 349 -2.06 -14.58 -22.05
CA GLU A 349 -1.19 -14.09 -23.12
C GLU A 349 0.20 -13.71 -22.61
N SER A 350 0.30 -13.19 -21.39
CA SER A 350 1.59 -12.90 -20.75
C SER A 350 2.37 -14.19 -20.48
N ALA A 351 1.70 -15.30 -20.15
CA ALA A 351 2.34 -16.60 -19.97
C ALA A 351 2.68 -17.27 -21.31
N GLU A 352 1.80 -17.22 -22.31
CA GLU A 352 2.09 -17.69 -23.67
C GLU A 352 3.28 -16.94 -24.29
N ALA A 353 3.43 -15.65 -23.98
CA ALA A 353 4.56 -14.84 -24.43
C ALA A 353 5.90 -15.34 -23.84
N PHE A 354 5.91 -15.90 -22.63
CA PHE A 354 7.10 -16.54 -22.06
C PHE A 354 7.47 -17.80 -22.86
N LEU A 355 6.46 -18.61 -23.18
CA LEU A 355 6.62 -19.86 -23.94
C LEU A 355 6.94 -19.62 -25.44
N GLY A 356 6.77 -18.40 -25.93
CA GLY A 356 6.90 -18.06 -27.35
C GLY A 356 5.71 -18.55 -28.20
N ALA A 357 4.54 -18.69 -27.58
CA ALA A 357 3.30 -19.18 -28.20
C ALA A 357 2.23 -18.08 -28.40
N ALA A 358 2.42 -16.89 -27.82
CA ALA A 358 1.43 -15.81 -27.89
C ALA A 358 1.08 -15.44 -29.33
N THR A 359 -0.21 -15.43 -29.66
CA THR A 359 -0.70 -15.10 -31.01
C THR A 359 -1.04 -13.64 -31.19
N HIS A 360 -1.37 -12.92 -30.11
CA HIS A 360 -1.76 -11.50 -30.16
C HIS A 360 -0.59 -10.53 -29.95
N MET A 361 0.61 -11.05 -29.66
CA MET A 361 1.85 -10.27 -29.55
C MET A 361 3.05 -11.06 -30.04
N TYR A 362 3.87 -10.47 -30.91
CA TYR A 362 5.11 -11.09 -31.34
C TYR A 362 6.23 -10.92 -30.31
N ARG A 363 6.66 -12.03 -29.70
CA ARG A 363 7.90 -12.12 -28.93
C ARG A 363 8.72 -13.32 -29.42
N PRO A 364 9.86 -13.11 -30.10
CA PRO A 364 10.68 -14.22 -30.56
C PRO A 364 11.29 -14.98 -29.38
N ARG A 365 11.30 -16.31 -29.47
CA ARG A 365 11.98 -17.18 -28.49
C ARG A 365 13.47 -16.83 -28.45
N LYS A 366 14.02 -16.60 -27.26
CA LYS A 366 15.49 -16.51 -27.10
C LYS A 366 16.05 -17.91 -27.40
N LYS A 367 16.91 -18.00 -28.43
CA LYS A 367 17.58 -19.23 -28.86
C LYS A 367 18.61 -19.70 -27.84
#